data_AF-A0A7S0X1T3-F1
#
_entry.id   AF-A0A7S0X1T3-F1
#
_cell.length_a   1.000
_cell.length_b   1.000
_cell.length_c   1.000
_cell.angle_alpha   90.00
_cell.angle_beta   90.00
_cell.angle_gamma   90.00
#
_symmetry.space_group_name_H-M   'P 1'
#
loop_
_entity.id
_entity.type
_entity.pdbx_description
1 polymer ?
#
loop_
_entity_poly.entity_id
_entity_poly.type
_entity_poly.pdbx_seq_one_letter_code
_entity_poly.pdbx_strand_id
1 'polypeptide(L)'
;DGDAGGSGEGADPTEGMNARQRKLHELRAKLQQCRKANQSAVIAEKKRQKLPGEPNDDDPGAKKRWYEEKKKRKEEELARMGLDATKAYLLDSAEQAEQQYKKKERKDAPAGWDAFNTKTLYNAYLKRAENIPVDIESYNAAKATDPEFYRDADSLQYGKAPELPAKNVDRMVAELADRGRRKEEFSRRRAHRDGKDVDFINDRNAHFNKKIERAYGGYAQEIKANLERGTALPDR
;
A
#
# COMPACT_ATOMS: atom_id res chain seq x y z
N ASP A 1 12.76 -61.02 8.48
CA ASP A 1 13.61 -60.06 9.21
C ASP A 1 12.76 -59.13 10.03
N GLY A 2 12.87 -59.26 11.35
CA GLY A 2 12.14 -58.43 12.29
C GLY A 2 12.84 -57.10 12.51
N ASP A 3 12.06 -56.05 12.78
CA ASP A 3 12.52 -54.96 13.62
C ASP A 3 11.37 -54.54 14.55
N ALA A 4 11.71 -54.45 15.83
CA ALA A 4 10.82 -54.36 16.96
C ALA A 4 10.56 -52.89 17.30
N GLY A 5 9.34 -52.42 17.03
CA GLY A 5 8.87 -51.12 17.52
C GLY A 5 8.32 -51.26 18.93
N GLY A 6 9.18 -51.10 19.94
CA GLY A 6 8.84 -51.20 21.35
C GLY A 6 7.61 -50.35 21.73
N SER A 7 6.61 -51.02 22.29
CA SER A 7 5.49 -50.42 23.00
C SER A 7 6.01 -49.78 24.28
N GLY A 8 6.49 -48.54 24.19
CA GLY A 8 6.68 -47.69 25.36
C GLY A 8 5.31 -47.40 25.96
N GLU A 9 5.01 -48.02 27.10
CA GLU A 9 3.94 -47.63 28.01
C GLU A 9 4.14 -46.15 28.35
N GLY A 10 3.42 -45.28 27.63
CA GLY A 10 3.35 -43.87 27.96
C GLY A 10 2.61 -43.74 29.29
N ALA A 11 3.32 -43.33 30.33
CA ALA A 11 2.75 -42.94 31.61
C ALA A 11 1.45 -42.15 31.38
N ASP A 12 0.38 -42.52 32.10
CA ASP A 12 -0.90 -41.84 31.98
C ASP A 12 -0.65 -40.34 32.30
N PRO A 13 -0.85 -39.42 31.33
CA PRO A 13 -0.56 -38.00 31.53
C PRO A 13 -1.44 -37.35 32.60
N THR A 14 -2.36 -38.13 33.20
CA THR A 14 -3.25 -37.73 34.28
C THR A 14 -2.97 -38.39 35.64
N GLU A 15 -1.92 -39.21 35.74
CA GLU A 15 -1.47 -39.77 37.02
C GLU A 15 -1.08 -38.64 38.00
N GLY A 16 -1.66 -38.66 39.21
CA GLY A 16 -1.48 -37.62 40.23
C GLY A 16 -2.38 -36.38 40.11
N MET A 17 -3.21 -36.26 39.06
CA MET A 17 -4.12 -35.11 38.90
C MET A 17 -5.47 -35.31 39.61
N ASN A 18 -5.94 -34.27 40.31
CA ASN A 18 -7.28 -34.21 40.91
C ASN A 18 -8.38 -34.27 39.83
N ALA A 19 -9.61 -34.69 40.18
CA ALA A 19 -10.71 -34.86 39.21
C ALA A 19 -10.99 -33.61 38.33
N ARG A 20 -10.86 -32.41 38.91
CA ARG A 20 -10.98 -31.14 38.17
C ARG A 20 -9.82 -30.92 37.18
N GLN A 21 -8.60 -31.31 37.55
CA GLN A 21 -7.42 -31.18 36.70
C GLN A 21 -7.46 -32.20 35.54
N ARG A 22 -7.94 -33.43 35.78
CA ARG A 22 -8.18 -34.41 34.71
C ARG A 22 -9.19 -33.91 33.68
N LYS A 23 -10.32 -33.36 34.15
CA LYS A 23 -11.34 -32.75 33.28
C LYS A 23 -10.78 -31.55 32.50
N LEU A 24 -9.93 -30.73 33.11
CA LEU A 24 -9.26 -29.62 32.42
C LEU A 24 -8.28 -30.12 31.34
N HIS A 25 -7.51 -31.18 31.62
CA HIS A 25 -6.60 -31.79 30.66
C HIS A 25 -7.35 -32.37 29.47
N GLU A 26 -8.45 -33.09 29.72
CA GLU A 26 -9.34 -33.61 28.67
C GLU A 26 -9.91 -32.49 27.80
N LEU A 27 -10.40 -31.40 28.40
CA LEU A 27 -10.89 -30.23 27.68
C LEU A 27 -9.79 -29.57 26.85
N ARG A 28 -8.56 -29.48 27.35
CA ARG A 28 -7.41 -28.95 26.61
C ARG A 28 -7.03 -29.86 25.44
N ALA A 29 -7.01 -31.18 25.64
CA ALA A 29 -6.75 -32.15 24.59
C ALA A 29 -7.83 -32.06 23.49
N LYS A 30 -9.10 -31.96 23.88
CA LYS A 30 -10.22 -31.76 22.95
C LYS A 30 -10.11 -30.43 22.19
N LEU A 31 -9.74 -29.35 22.86
CA LEU A 31 -9.48 -28.05 22.22
C LEU A 31 -8.32 -28.12 21.23
N GLN A 32 -7.23 -28.81 21.58
CA GLN A 32 -6.08 -28.98 20.70
C GLN A 32 -6.44 -29.82 19.47
N GLN A 33 -7.23 -30.88 19.65
CA GLN A 33 -7.78 -31.68 18.55
C GLN A 33 -8.66 -30.84 17.63
N CYS A 34 -9.58 -30.03 18.18
CA CYS A 34 -10.40 -29.11 17.40
C CYS A 34 -9.55 -28.08 16.63
N ARG A 35 -8.52 -27.51 17.26
CA ARG A 35 -7.58 -26.58 16.59
C ARG A 35 -6.86 -27.26 15.43
N LYS A 36 -6.34 -28.48 15.63
CA LYS A 36 -5.64 -29.24 14.59
C LYS A 36 -6.58 -29.63 13.44
N ALA A 37 -7.80 -30.06 13.76
CA ALA A 37 -8.83 -30.37 12.78
C ALA A 37 -9.19 -29.13 11.95
N ASN A 38 -9.46 -28.00 12.59
CA ASN A 38 -9.76 -26.73 11.91
C ASN A 38 -8.60 -26.27 11.03
N GLN A 39 -7.37 -26.31 11.54
CA GLN A 39 -6.18 -25.96 10.76
C GLN A 39 -6.02 -26.87 9.54
N SER A 40 -6.22 -28.19 9.70
CA SER A 40 -6.14 -29.15 8.59
C SER A 40 -7.22 -28.91 7.54
N ALA A 41 -8.45 -28.57 7.96
CA ALA A 41 -9.56 -28.25 7.07
C ALA A 41 -9.29 -26.98 6.27
N VAL A 42 -8.76 -25.92 6.91
CA VAL A 42 -8.37 -24.67 6.25
C VAL A 42 -7.26 -24.90 5.23
N ILE A 43 -6.24 -25.71 5.57
CA ILE A 43 -5.17 -26.05 4.62
C ILE A 43 -5.72 -26.84 3.43
N ALA A 44 -6.64 -27.79 3.67
CA ALA A 44 -7.26 -28.58 2.61
C ALA A 44 -8.19 -27.74 1.71
N GLU A 45 -8.91 -26.78 2.28
CA GLU A 45 -9.71 -25.82 1.52
C GLU A 45 -8.82 -24.92 0.66
N LYS A 46 -7.74 -24.36 1.23
CA LYS A 46 -6.75 -23.58 0.48
C LYS A 46 -6.14 -24.37 -0.68
N LYS A 47 -5.86 -25.66 -0.47
CA LYS A 47 -5.38 -26.56 -1.53
C LYS A 47 -6.43 -26.83 -2.62
N ARG A 48 -7.73 -26.86 -2.27
CA ARG A 48 -8.84 -27.02 -3.23
C ARG A 48 -9.14 -25.76 -4.04
N GLN A 49 -8.99 -24.58 -3.42
CA GLN A 49 -9.17 -23.28 -4.09
C GLN A 49 -8.01 -22.93 -5.03
N LYS A 50 -6.85 -23.56 -4.85
CA LYS A 50 -5.65 -23.34 -5.64
C LYS A 50 -5.87 -23.81 -7.09
N LEU A 51 -5.59 -22.94 -8.07
CA LEU A 51 -5.72 -23.29 -9.48
C LEU A 51 -4.67 -24.33 -9.91
N PRO A 52 -4.97 -25.18 -10.90
CA PRO A 52 -3.99 -26.10 -11.48
C PRO A 52 -2.76 -25.32 -11.98
N GLY A 53 -1.59 -25.62 -11.42
CA GLY A 53 -0.31 -25.01 -11.80
C GLY A 53 0.13 -23.82 -10.94
N GLU A 54 -0.56 -23.44 -9.86
CA GLU A 54 0.00 -22.47 -8.89
C GLU A 54 1.13 -23.10 -8.04
N PRO A 55 2.14 -22.31 -7.62
CA PRO A 55 3.31 -22.81 -6.88
C PRO A 55 2.94 -23.27 -5.47
N ASN A 56 3.55 -24.35 -4.98
CA ASN A 56 3.36 -24.77 -3.58
C ASN A 56 3.99 -23.73 -2.65
N ASP A 57 3.21 -23.24 -1.68
CA ASP A 57 3.67 -22.24 -0.71
C ASP A 57 4.76 -22.78 0.23
N ASP A 58 4.95 -24.11 0.26
CA ASP A 58 5.91 -24.81 1.12
C ASP A 58 7.37 -24.74 0.59
N ASP A 59 7.58 -24.35 -0.67
CA ASP A 59 8.92 -24.14 -1.25
C ASP A 59 9.21 -22.62 -1.40
N PRO A 60 10.18 -22.07 -0.65
CA PRO A 60 10.56 -20.65 -0.72
C PRO A 60 10.93 -20.15 -2.12
N GLY A 61 11.35 -21.06 -3.02
CA GLY A 61 11.71 -20.75 -4.41
C GLY A 61 10.62 -21.03 -5.45
N ALA A 62 9.55 -21.77 -5.10
CA ALA A 62 8.54 -22.19 -6.08
C ALA A 62 7.79 -21.01 -6.69
N LYS A 63 7.51 -19.98 -5.89
CA LYS A 63 6.85 -18.78 -6.38
C LYS A 63 7.69 -18.03 -7.42
N LYS A 64 9.00 -17.92 -7.19
CA LYS A 64 9.93 -17.29 -8.14
C LYS A 64 10.01 -18.09 -9.44
N ARG A 65 10.20 -19.40 -9.35
CA ARG A 65 10.25 -20.30 -10.51
C ARG A 65 8.95 -20.26 -11.32
N TRP A 66 7.81 -20.24 -10.65
CA TRP A 66 6.51 -20.11 -11.30
C TRP A 66 6.34 -18.78 -12.05
N TYR A 67 6.80 -17.66 -11.48
CA TYR A 67 6.80 -16.39 -12.19
C TYR A 67 7.74 -16.41 -13.40
N GLU A 68 8.93 -17.00 -13.28
CA GLU A 68 9.90 -17.15 -14.37
C GLU A 68 9.36 -18.04 -15.49
N GLU A 69 8.76 -19.19 -15.16
CA GLU A 69 8.13 -20.10 -16.10
C GLU A 69 6.93 -19.45 -16.80
N LYS A 70 6.07 -18.74 -16.05
CA LYS A 70 4.95 -17.99 -16.62
C LYS A 70 5.43 -16.89 -17.56
N LYS A 71 6.51 -16.20 -17.21
CA LYS A 71 7.12 -15.16 -18.06
C LYS A 71 7.68 -15.79 -19.34
N LYS A 72 8.43 -16.90 -19.21
CA LYS A 72 9.00 -17.63 -20.34
C LYS A 72 7.92 -18.15 -21.29
N ARG A 73 6.84 -18.74 -20.76
CA ARG A 73 5.69 -19.18 -21.56
C ARG A 73 5.06 -18.02 -22.34
N LYS A 74 4.92 -16.87 -21.68
CA LYS A 74 4.38 -15.66 -22.33
C LYS A 74 5.31 -15.13 -23.42
N GLU A 75 6.63 -15.17 -23.20
CA GLU A 75 7.66 -14.80 -24.19
C GLU A 75 7.67 -15.77 -25.39
N GLU A 76 7.54 -17.08 -25.15
CA GLU A 76 7.43 -18.11 -26.19
C GLU A 76 6.16 -17.98 -27.01
N GLU A 77 5.01 -17.70 -26.38
CA GLU A 77 3.75 -17.44 -27.08
C GLU A 77 3.82 -16.18 -27.95
N LEU A 78 4.48 -15.12 -27.45
CA LEU A 78 4.72 -13.89 -28.20
C LEU A 78 5.61 -14.15 -29.43
N ALA A 79 6.69 -14.90 -29.24
CA ALA A 79 7.60 -15.29 -30.31
C ALA A 79 6.90 -16.16 -31.37
N ARG A 80 6.04 -17.10 -30.93
CA ARG A 80 5.23 -17.93 -31.84
C ARG A 80 4.29 -17.08 -32.71
N MET A 81 3.75 -16.01 -32.16
CA MET A 81 2.87 -15.09 -32.89
C MET A 81 3.64 -13.99 -33.64
N GLY A 82 4.97 -13.91 -33.50
CA GLY A 82 5.81 -12.87 -34.10
C GLY A 82 5.58 -11.47 -33.51
N LEU A 83 5.09 -11.39 -32.26
CA LEU A 83 4.87 -10.12 -31.56
C LEU A 83 6.06 -9.77 -30.66
N ASP A 84 6.37 -8.47 -30.60
CA ASP A 84 7.37 -7.91 -29.70
C ASP A 84 6.85 -7.80 -28.25
N ALA A 85 7.76 -7.83 -27.27
CA ALA A 85 7.50 -7.77 -25.83
C ALA A 85 6.64 -6.55 -25.43
N THR A 86 6.74 -5.45 -26.17
CA THR A 86 5.90 -4.26 -25.98
C THR A 86 4.40 -4.52 -26.21
N LYS A 87 4.06 -5.53 -27.02
CA LYS A 87 2.68 -5.93 -27.36
C LYS A 87 2.15 -7.08 -26.51
N ALA A 88 2.84 -7.44 -25.43
CA ALA A 88 2.45 -8.51 -24.51
C ALA A 88 1.05 -8.35 -23.88
N TYR A 89 0.48 -7.14 -23.90
CA TYR A 89 -0.89 -6.88 -23.44
C TYR A 89 -1.96 -7.49 -24.35
N LEU A 90 -1.64 -7.83 -25.61
CA LEU A 90 -2.58 -8.47 -26.54
C LEU A 90 -2.87 -9.94 -26.19
N LEU A 91 -2.02 -10.56 -25.36
CA LEU A 91 -2.23 -11.93 -24.86
C LEU A 91 -3.02 -11.97 -23.54
N ASP A 92 -3.26 -10.83 -22.91
CA ASP A 92 -3.99 -10.78 -21.65
C ASP A 92 -5.50 -10.90 -21.91
N SER A 93 -6.20 -11.72 -21.11
CA SER A 93 -7.65 -11.80 -21.19
C SER A 93 -8.30 -10.50 -20.71
N ALA A 94 -9.55 -10.23 -21.13
CA ALA A 94 -10.29 -9.06 -20.69
C ALA A 94 -10.37 -8.98 -19.14
N GLU A 95 -10.59 -10.11 -18.47
CA GLU A 95 -10.62 -10.21 -17.02
C GLU A 95 -9.26 -9.90 -16.37
N GLN A 96 -8.16 -10.41 -16.96
CA GLN A 96 -6.81 -10.11 -16.47
C GLN A 96 -6.48 -8.63 -16.63
N ALA A 97 -6.82 -8.04 -17.77
CA ALA A 97 -6.65 -6.62 -18.01
C ALA A 97 -7.46 -5.79 -16.99
N GLU A 98 -8.73 -6.12 -16.75
CA GLU A 98 -9.58 -5.45 -15.76
C GLU A 98 -8.99 -5.53 -14.34
N GLN A 99 -8.52 -6.70 -13.90
CA GLN A 99 -7.85 -6.85 -12.62
C GLN A 99 -6.58 -5.98 -12.52
N GLN A 100 -5.81 -5.86 -13.61
CA GLN A 100 -4.63 -5.00 -13.65
C GLN A 100 -5.03 -3.52 -13.60
N TYR A 101 -6.07 -3.12 -14.31
CA TYR A 101 -6.60 -1.74 -14.26
C TYR A 101 -7.11 -1.41 -12.87
N LYS A 102 -7.91 -2.28 -12.25
CA LYS A 102 -8.44 -2.11 -10.89
C LYS A 102 -7.34 -2.03 -9.83
N LYS A 103 -6.24 -2.77 -9.99
CA LYS A 103 -5.05 -2.66 -9.12
C LYS A 103 -4.31 -1.33 -9.32
N LYS A 104 -4.35 -0.79 -10.54
CA LYS A 104 -3.74 0.50 -10.90
C LYS A 104 -4.66 1.69 -10.63
N GLU A 105 -5.96 1.46 -10.41
CA GLU A 105 -6.90 2.50 -10.01
C GLU A 105 -6.41 3.15 -8.73
N ARG A 106 -5.97 4.40 -8.89
CA ARG A 106 -5.55 5.21 -7.76
C ARG A 106 -6.81 5.70 -7.08
N LYS A 107 -6.88 5.52 -5.76
CA LYS A 107 -7.90 6.19 -4.95
C LYS A 107 -7.78 7.69 -5.18
N ASP A 108 -8.92 8.34 -5.39
CA ASP A 108 -8.96 9.78 -5.62
C ASP A 108 -8.25 10.52 -4.50
N ALA A 109 -7.41 11.48 -4.88
CA ALA A 109 -6.76 12.33 -3.92
C ALA A 109 -7.82 13.19 -3.21
N PRO A 110 -7.73 13.36 -1.88
CA PRO A 110 -8.64 14.25 -1.16
C PRO A 110 -8.55 15.66 -1.75
N ALA A 111 -9.70 16.22 -2.11
CA ALA A 111 -9.82 17.50 -2.81
C ALA A 111 -10.52 18.55 -1.95
N GLY A 112 -10.25 19.83 -2.21
CA GLY A 112 -10.90 20.94 -1.50
C GLY A 112 -10.58 20.96 0.00
N TRP A 113 -11.62 21.09 0.83
CA TRP A 113 -11.49 21.15 2.29
C TRP A 113 -11.02 19.82 2.91
N ASP A 114 -11.29 18.67 2.27
CA ASP A 114 -10.86 17.36 2.76
C ASP A 114 -9.35 17.16 2.68
N ALA A 115 -8.64 17.95 1.87
CA ALA A 115 -7.19 17.95 1.82
C ALA A 115 -6.56 18.42 3.14
N PHE A 116 -7.29 19.23 3.93
CA PHE A 116 -6.83 19.79 5.21
C PHE A 116 -7.39 19.06 6.43
N ASN A 117 -8.10 17.95 6.22
CA ASN A 117 -8.65 17.15 7.31
C ASN A 117 -7.54 16.46 8.12
N THR A 118 -7.79 16.21 9.42
CA THR A 118 -6.92 15.46 10.33
C THR A 118 -6.52 14.11 9.76
N LYS A 119 -7.44 13.42 9.07
CA LYS A 119 -7.17 12.15 8.39
C LYS A 119 -6.11 12.28 7.28
N THR A 120 -6.15 13.34 6.50
CA THR A 120 -5.18 13.58 5.42
C THR A 120 -3.80 13.90 5.99
N LEU A 121 -3.74 14.71 7.05
CA LEU A 121 -2.51 14.98 7.80
C LEU A 121 -1.92 13.70 8.41
N TYR A 122 -2.75 12.85 9.01
CA TYR A 122 -2.33 11.56 9.58
C TYR A 122 -1.79 10.61 8.50
N ASN A 123 -2.46 10.50 7.35
CA ASN A 123 -1.97 9.68 6.24
C ASN A 123 -0.64 10.20 5.67
N ALA A 124 -0.45 11.52 5.62
CA ALA A 124 0.83 12.12 5.23
C ALA A 124 1.94 11.79 6.23
N TYR A 125 1.63 11.77 7.53
CA TYR A 125 2.55 11.31 8.56
C TYR A 125 2.91 9.83 8.40
N LEU A 126 1.93 8.94 8.20
CA LEU A 126 2.18 7.50 8.00
C LEU A 126 3.11 7.24 6.81
N LYS A 127 2.85 7.90 5.67
CA LYS A 127 3.74 7.80 4.50
C LYS A 127 5.15 8.31 4.79
N ARG A 128 5.30 9.33 5.64
CA ARG A 128 6.63 9.81 6.05
C ARG A 128 7.31 8.76 6.91
N ALA A 129 6.61 8.25 7.93
CA ALA A 129 7.13 7.25 8.85
C ALA A 129 7.59 5.96 8.13
N GLU A 130 6.83 5.51 7.13
CA GLU A 130 7.19 4.35 6.29
C GLU A 130 8.50 4.55 5.51
N ASN A 131 8.79 5.78 5.10
CA ASN A 131 10.01 6.10 4.34
C ASN A 131 11.24 6.30 5.23
N ILE A 132 11.12 6.24 6.56
CA ILE A 132 12.25 6.41 7.48
C ILE A 132 12.91 5.04 7.72
N PRO A 133 14.16 4.82 7.27
CA PRO A 133 14.86 3.57 7.54
C PRO A 133 15.29 3.50 9.01
N VAL A 134 14.85 2.45 9.70
CA VAL A 134 15.20 2.15 11.09
C VAL A 134 16.38 1.20 11.10
N ASP A 135 17.49 1.64 11.69
CA ASP A 135 18.66 0.79 11.92
C ASP A 135 18.58 0.15 13.31
N ILE A 136 18.29 -1.16 13.32
CA ILE A 136 18.08 -1.96 14.53
C ILE A 136 19.38 -2.08 15.34
N GLU A 137 20.54 -2.10 14.68
CA GLU A 137 21.83 -2.23 15.36
C GLU A 137 22.15 -0.98 16.16
N SER A 138 22.04 0.21 15.55
CA SER A 138 22.21 1.47 16.29
C SER A 138 21.21 1.62 17.43
N TYR A 139 19.96 1.15 17.24
CA TYR A 139 18.94 1.17 18.27
C TYR A 139 19.31 0.29 19.47
N ASN A 140 19.77 -0.94 19.23
CA ASN A 140 20.18 -1.85 20.29
C ASN A 140 21.43 -1.34 21.03
N ALA A 141 22.39 -0.74 20.32
CA ALA A 141 23.57 -0.13 20.91
C ALA A 141 23.20 1.06 21.82
N ALA A 142 22.31 1.94 21.37
CA ALA A 142 21.80 3.04 22.17
C ALA A 142 21.07 2.54 23.43
N LYS A 143 20.24 1.50 23.28
CA LYS A 143 19.53 0.85 24.40
C LYS A 143 20.47 0.24 25.44
N ALA A 144 21.61 -0.32 25.03
CA ALA A 144 22.59 -0.88 25.96
C ALA A 144 23.42 0.20 26.66
N THR A 145 23.62 1.35 26.01
CA THR A 145 24.46 2.45 26.53
C THR A 145 23.71 3.29 27.56
N ASP A 146 22.40 3.51 27.37
CA ASP A 146 21.58 4.36 28.22
C ASP A 146 20.78 3.54 29.25
N PRO A 147 21.09 3.66 30.57
CA PRO A 147 20.31 3.01 31.62
C PRO A 147 18.86 3.54 31.72
N GLU A 148 18.61 4.77 31.27
CA GLU A 148 17.30 5.42 31.27
C GLU A 148 16.69 5.45 29.85
N PHE A 149 16.96 4.43 29.02
CA PHE A 149 16.48 4.40 27.63
C PHE A 149 14.94 4.47 27.50
N TYR A 150 14.21 3.85 28.43
CA TYR A 150 12.76 3.91 28.50
C TYR A 150 12.34 4.98 29.51
N ARG A 151 12.03 6.16 28.99
CA ARG A 151 11.78 7.36 29.80
C ARG A 151 10.30 7.53 30.08
N ASP A 152 9.98 7.79 31.33
CA ASP A 152 8.62 8.14 31.75
C ASP A 152 8.40 9.66 31.65
N ALA A 153 7.14 10.09 31.74
CA ALA A 153 6.74 11.49 31.60
C ALA A 153 7.47 12.45 32.57
N ASP A 154 7.91 11.94 33.73
CA ASP A 154 8.58 12.70 34.79
C ASP A 154 10.12 12.72 34.68
N SER A 155 10.70 12.21 33.59
CA SER A 155 12.16 12.15 33.40
C SER A 155 12.81 13.55 33.30
N LEU A 156 13.76 13.84 34.18
CA LEU A 156 14.44 15.13 34.29
C LEU A 156 15.50 15.38 33.19
N GLN A 157 15.79 14.39 32.36
CA GLN A 157 16.78 14.51 31.28
C GLN A 157 16.22 15.26 30.04
N TYR A 158 15.02 15.87 30.12
CA TYR A 158 14.45 16.66 29.02
C TYR A 158 15.34 17.87 28.72
N GLY A 159 15.62 18.14 27.44
CA GLY A 159 16.50 19.24 27.01
C GLY A 159 17.99 18.92 26.92
N LYS A 160 18.43 17.71 27.32
CA LYS A 160 19.78 17.22 26.98
C LYS A 160 19.78 16.70 25.54
N ALA A 161 20.49 17.38 24.64
CA ALA A 161 20.63 16.92 23.27
C ALA A 161 21.60 15.72 23.23
N PRO A 162 21.16 14.53 22.76
CA PRO A 162 22.07 13.41 22.56
C PRO A 162 23.04 13.73 21.42
N GLU A 163 24.24 13.15 21.45
CA GLU A 163 25.17 13.22 20.33
C GLU A 163 24.61 12.37 19.17
N LEU A 164 24.00 13.05 18.21
CA LEU A 164 23.45 12.41 17.01
C LEU A 164 24.55 12.30 15.96
N PRO A 165 24.71 11.13 15.30
CA PRO A 165 25.67 11.02 14.21
C PRO A 165 25.25 11.93 13.05
N ALA A 166 26.21 12.62 12.44
CA ALA A 166 25.97 13.58 11.36
C ALA A 166 25.09 13.01 10.22
N LYS A 167 25.29 11.73 9.88
CA LYS A 167 24.48 11.00 8.89
C LYS A 167 22.97 11.06 9.18
N ASN A 168 22.55 11.09 10.44
CA ASN A 168 21.13 11.17 10.80
C ASN A 168 20.58 12.57 10.56
N VAL A 169 21.38 13.59 10.84
CA VAL A 169 21.04 14.99 10.57
C VAL A 169 20.94 15.23 9.06
N ASP A 170 21.90 14.72 8.28
CA ASP A 170 21.87 14.83 6.82
C ASP A 170 20.62 14.18 6.21
N ARG A 171 20.21 13.01 6.74
CA ARG A 171 18.96 12.35 6.33
C ARG A 171 17.73 13.21 6.62
N MET A 172 17.66 13.83 7.80
CA MET A 172 16.58 14.75 8.15
C MET A 172 16.55 15.97 7.22
N VAL A 173 17.71 16.56 6.94
CA VAL A 173 17.82 17.71 6.02
C VAL A 173 17.38 17.33 4.60
N ALA A 174 17.78 16.15 4.12
CA ALA A 174 17.34 15.64 2.82
C ALA A 174 15.81 15.43 2.76
N GLU A 175 15.18 14.93 3.82
CA GLU A 175 13.71 14.81 3.92
C GLU A 175 13.00 16.16 3.84
N LEU A 176 13.55 17.18 4.52
CA LEU A 176 13.02 18.54 4.48
C LEU A 176 13.16 19.18 3.09
N ALA A 177 14.30 18.98 2.43
CA ALA A 177 14.51 19.45 1.06
C ALA A 177 13.53 18.78 0.07
N ASP A 178 13.33 17.46 0.20
CA ASP A 178 12.37 16.71 -0.61
C ASP A 178 10.93 17.21 -0.39
N ARG A 179 10.57 17.56 0.85
CA ARG A 179 9.28 18.18 1.17
C ARG A 179 9.12 19.57 0.56
N GLY A 180 10.17 20.37 0.57
CA GLY A 180 10.21 21.66 -0.12
C GLY A 180 9.88 21.49 -1.61
N ARG A 181 10.60 20.57 -2.27
CA ARG A 181 10.41 20.26 -3.69
C ARG A 181 8.97 19.77 -3.98
N ARG A 182 8.45 18.83 -3.20
CA ARG A 182 7.06 18.33 -3.36
C ARG A 182 6.01 19.43 -3.19
N LYS A 183 6.25 20.40 -2.30
CA LYS A 183 5.35 21.55 -2.09
C LYS A 183 5.33 22.47 -3.31
N GLU A 184 6.48 22.69 -3.94
CA GLU A 184 6.57 23.48 -5.18
C GLU A 184 5.86 22.75 -6.34
N GLU A 185 6.09 21.45 -6.47
CA GLU A 185 5.45 20.60 -7.48
C GLU A 185 3.93 20.41 -7.29
N PHE A 186 3.40 20.69 -6.10
CA PHE A 186 1.97 20.58 -5.79
C PHE A 186 1.16 21.62 -6.58
N SER A 187 1.70 22.84 -6.74
CA SER A 187 1.08 23.90 -7.54
C SER A 187 1.64 23.87 -8.96
N ARG A 188 1.05 23.03 -9.81
CA ARG A 188 1.45 22.94 -11.23
C ARG A 188 0.77 24.03 -12.04
N ARG A 189 1.57 24.87 -12.72
CA ARG A 189 1.05 25.79 -13.72
C ARG A 189 0.50 24.97 -14.88
N ARG A 190 -0.77 25.19 -15.25
CA ARG A 190 -1.34 24.65 -16.48
C ARG A 190 -0.68 25.37 -17.66
N ALA A 191 -0.14 24.61 -18.61
CA ALA A 191 0.47 25.18 -19.81
C ALA A 191 -0.52 26.10 -20.55
N HIS A 192 -0.01 27.21 -21.07
CA HIS A 192 -0.76 28.04 -22.01
C HIS A 192 -1.05 27.22 -23.27
N ARG A 193 -2.25 27.36 -23.83
CA ARG A 193 -2.63 26.71 -25.09
C ARG A 193 -2.94 27.81 -26.08
N ASP A 194 -2.10 27.96 -27.09
CA ASP A 194 -2.14 29.11 -28.01
C ASP A 194 -3.40 29.16 -28.89
N GLY A 195 -4.09 28.03 -29.05
CA GLY A 195 -5.39 27.96 -29.73
C GLY A 195 -6.60 28.29 -28.85
N LYS A 196 -6.43 28.94 -27.70
CA LYS A 196 -7.55 29.44 -26.90
C LYS A 196 -7.72 30.93 -27.12
N ASP A 197 -8.96 31.37 -27.28
CA ASP A 197 -9.28 32.79 -27.33
C ASP A 197 -8.83 33.48 -26.03
N VAL A 198 -8.14 34.61 -26.21
CA VAL A 198 -7.54 35.38 -25.12
C VAL A 198 -8.55 36.41 -24.65
N ASP A 199 -9.14 36.18 -23.47
CA ASP A 199 -10.12 37.08 -22.84
C ASP A 199 -9.48 38.11 -21.88
N PHE A 200 -8.16 38.20 -21.84
CA PHE A 200 -7.40 38.98 -20.85
C PHE A 200 -6.31 39.85 -21.46
N ILE A 201 -6.04 40.99 -20.83
CA ILE A 201 -4.98 41.93 -21.23
C ILE A 201 -3.68 41.67 -20.42
N ASN A 202 -3.80 41.23 -19.16
CA ASN A 202 -2.65 40.96 -18.28
C ASN A 202 -2.86 39.68 -17.45
N ASP A 203 -1.80 39.15 -16.85
CA ASP A 203 -1.84 37.91 -16.07
C ASP A 203 -2.81 37.96 -14.88
N ARG A 204 -2.91 39.13 -14.22
CA ARG A 204 -3.82 39.32 -13.09
C ARG A 204 -5.28 39.21 -13.56
N ASN A 205 -5.60 39.77 -14.71
CA ASN A 205 -6.90 39.67 -15.37
C ASN A 205 -7.16 38.22 -15.81
N ALA A 206 -6.18 37.53 -16.38
CA ALA A 206 -6.29 36.11 -16.73
C ALA A 206 -6.65 35.23 -15.51
N HIS A 207 -6.03 35.51 -14.37
CA HIS A 207 -6.34 34.83 -13.11
C HIS A 207 -7.73 35.18 -12.57
N PHE A 208 -8.17 36.44 -12.73
CA PHE A 208 -9.50 36.88 -12.34
C PHE A 208 -10.59 36.23 -13.21
N ASN A 209 -10.45 36.28 -14.54
CA ASN A 209 -11.34 35.60 -15.49
C ASN A 209 -11.44 34.10 -15.20
N LYS A 210 -10.31 33.42 -14.96
CA LYS A 210 -10.30 32.00 -14.53
C LYS A 210 -11.03 31.75 -13.20
N LYS A 211 -11.05 32.72 -12.29
CA LYS A 211 -11.79 32.62 -11.02
C LYS A 211 -13.29 32.78 -11.27
N ILE A 212 -13.68 33.77 -12.07
CA ILE A 212 -15.07 33.98 -12.48
C ILE A 212 -15.61 32.78 -13.24
N GLU A 213 -14.86 32.24 -14.21
CA GLU A 213 -15.27 31.05 -14.97
C GLU A 213 -15.47 29.83 -14.05
N ARG A 214 -14.64 29.65 -13.01
CA ARG A 214 -14.83 28.54 -12.06
C ARG A 214 -16.09 28.71 -11.21
N ALA A 215 -16.43 29.93 -10.82
CA ALA A 215 -17.57 30.20 -9.94
C ALA A 215 -18.90 30.29 -10.71
N TYR A 216 -18.89 30.93 -11.88
CA TYR A 216 -20.08 31.32 -12.64
C TYR A 216 -20.18 30.66 -14.01
N GLY A 217 -19.12 30.06 -14.53
CA GLY A 217 -19.11 29.47 -15.88
C GLY A 217 -20.16 28.36 -16.07
N GLY A 218 -20.53 27.65 -15.00
CA GLY A 218 -21.64 26.68 -15.03
C GLY A 218 -23.03 27.31 -15.18
N TYR A 219 -23.22 28.53 -14.66
CA TYR A 219 -24.50 29.26 -14.76
C TYR A 219 -24.58 30.13 -16.02
N ALA A 220 -23.43 30.58 -16.54
CA ALA A 220 -23.34 31.47 -17.70
C ALA A 220 -23.17 30.73 -19.05
N GLN A 221 -23.35 29.41 -19.08
CA GLN A 221 -23.14 28.61 -20.30
C GLN A 221 -24.03 29.05 -21.46
N GLU A 222 -25.30 29.32 -21.20
CA GLU A 222 -26.25 29.77 -22.22
C GLU A 222 -25.89 31.15 -22.76
N ILE A 223 -25.50 32.08 -21.89
CA ILE A 223 -25.06 33.43 -22.29
C ILE A 223 -23.83 33.34 -23.18
N LYS A 224 -22.87 32.47 -22.84
CA LYS A 224 -21.65 32.25 -23.61
C LYS A 224 -21.96 31.62 -24.98
N ALA A 225 -22.81 30.60 -25.02
CA ALA A 225 -23.25 29.98 -26.27
C ALA A 225 -24.02 30.95 -27.18
N ASN A 226 -24.85 31.82 -26.60
CA ASN A 226 -25.56 32.86 -27.34
C ASN A 226 -24.59 33.90 -27.92
N LEU A 227 -23.54 34.28 -27.17
CA LEU A 227 -22.50 35.17 -27.66
C LEU A 227 -21.74 34.55 -28.85
N GLU A 228 -21.37 33.28 -28.75
CA GLU A 228 -20.71 32.52 -29.84
C GLU A 228 -21.63 32.32 -31.06
N ARG A 229 -22.96 32.24 -30.85
CA ARG A 229 -23.98 32.16 -31.91
C ARG A 229 -24.37 33.52 -32.50
N GLY A 230 -23.85 34.63 -31.98
CA GLY A 230 -24.15 35.98 -32.51
C GLY A 230 -25.42 36.61 -31.92
N THR A 231 -25.68 36.39 -30.63
CA THR A 231 -26.78 36.97 -29.82
C THR A 231 -28.21 36.57 -30.22
N ALA A 232 -28.37 35.62 -31.14
CA ALA A 232 -29.66 35.04 -31.46
C ALA A 232 -30.17 34.17 -30.30
N LEU A 233 -31.40 34.43 -29.85
CA LEU A 233 -32.08 33.58 -28.87
C LEU A 233 -32.36 32.21 -29.48
N PRO A 234 -32.40 31.12 -28.68
CA PRO A 234 -32.80 29.80 -29.17
C PRO A 234 -34.21 29.88 -29.76
N ASP A 235 -34.39 29.35 -30.98
CA ASP A 235 -35.74 29.12 -31.52
C ASP A 235 -36.50 28.23 -30.52
N ARG A 236 -37.62 28.74 -30.02
CA ARG A 236 -38.48 28.03 -29.06
C ARG A 236 -39.09 26.77 -29.66
#